data_AF-A0A151UAK2-F1
#
_entry.id   AF-A0A151UAK2-F1
#
_cell.length_a   1.000
_cell.length_b   1.000
_cell.length_c   1.000
_cell.angle_alpha   90.00
_cell.angle_beta   90.00
_cell.angle_gamma   90.00
#
_symmetry.space_group_name_H-M   'P 1'
#
loop_
_entity.id
_entity.type
_entity.pdbx_description
1 polymer ?
#
loop_
_entity_poly.entity_id
_entity_poly.type
_entity_poly.pdbx_seq_one_letter_code
_entity_poly.pdbx_strand_id
1 'polypeptide(L)'
;MRRKILSIVAERWRAYKTTLTSKYVFGKKRGEFPGNENLTIDQETWDAFIESRMSEEFMKKQKKAQETQAKNETSVITSRGGYQLLKKKIMKEKDMKQQTSQDDIAVSDPPSPPMRQELWKFARIKKMGEFITEAAKEILLAR
;
A
#
# COMPACT_ATOMS: atom_id res chain seq x y z
N MET A 1 -22.75 16.53 6.07
CA MET A 1 -21.80 16.23 7.17
C MET A 1 -21.98 14.83 7.76
N ARG A 2 -23.21 14.42 8.14
CA ARG A 2 -23.52 13.09 8.71
C ARG A 2 -23.00 11.88 7.89
N ARG A 3 -23.13 11.90 6.56
CA ARG A 3 -22.61 10.83 5.67
C ARG A 3 -21.09 10.60 5.80
N LYS A 4 -20.30 11.67 5.95
CA LYS A 4 -18.85 11.55 6.11
C LYS A 4 -18.48 10.95 7.46
N ILE A 5 -19.19 11.34 8.53
CA ILE A 5 -18.97 10.81 9.88
C ILE A 5 -19.27 9.31 9.93
N LEU A 6 -20.40 8.87 9.37
CA LEU A 6 -20.75 7.44 9.30
C LEU A 6 -19.73 6.64 8.48
N SER A 7 -19.21 7.19 7.38
CA SER A 7 -18.12 6.55 6.61
C SER A 7 -16.88 6.34 7.46
N ILE A 8 -16.45 7.37 8.19
CA ILE A 8 -15.27 7.31 9.06
C ILE A 8 -15.47 6.27 10.17
N VAL A 9 -16.65 6.24 10.80
CA VAL A 9 -16.97 5.24 11.83
C VAL A 9 -16.93 3.83 11.23
N ALA A 10 -17.53 3.63 10.05
CA ALA A 10 -17.50 2.33 9.38
C ALA A 10 -16.08 1.89 8.99
N GLU A 11 -15.24 2.81 8.52
CA GLU A 11 -13.83 2.55 8.23
C GLU A 11 -13.04 2.16 9.49
N ARG A 12 -13.19 2.92 10.57
CA ARG A 12 -12.57 2.61 11.87
C ARG A 12 -13.01 1.25 12.39
N TRP A 13 -14.30 0.93 12.29
CA TRP A 13 -14.82 -0.37 12.69
C TRP A 13 -14.25 -1.52 11.85
N ARG A 14 -14.11 -1.34 10.53
CA ARG A 14 -13.44 -2.33 9.67
C ARG A 14 -11.98 -2.51 10.07
N ALA A 15 -11.24 -1.42 10.24
CA ALA A 15 -9.83 -1.46 10.63
C ALA A 15 -9.62 -2.15 12.00
N TYR A 16 -10.52 -1.87 12.94
CA TYR A 16 -10.53 -2.52 14.25
C TYR A 16 -10.68 -4.04 14.13
N LYS A 17 -11.73 -4.50 13.45
CA LYS A 17 -11.96 -5.94 13.20
C LYS A 17 -10.81 -6.60 12.44
N THR A 18 -10.22 -5.92 11.46
CA THR A 18 -9.03 -6.41 10.74
C THR A 18 -7.87 -6.61 11.70
N THR A 19 -7.62 -5.65 12.59
CA THR A 19 -6.55 -5.74 13.59
C THR A 19 -6.74 -6.92 14.54
N LEU A 20 -7.97 -7.13 15.03
CA LEU A 20 -8.32 -8.27 15.86
C LEU A 20 -8.05 -9.60 15.13
N THR A 21 -8.54 -9.71 13.91
CA THR A 21 -8.36 -10.90 13.06
C THR A 21 -6.88 -11.18 12.80
N SER A 22 -6.10 -10.16 12.42
CA SER A 22 -4.69 -10.32 12.09
C SER A 22 -3.79 -10.60 13.29
N LYS A 23 -4.13 -10.08 14.48
CA LYS A 23 -3.26 -10.19 15.67
C LYS A 23 -3.63 -11.37 16.57
N TYR A 24 -4.93 -11.58 16.81
CA TYR A 24 -5.44 -12.50 17.83
C TYR A 24 -6.05 -13.78 17.24
N VAL A 25 -6.47 -13.78 15.97
CA VAL A 25 -7.00 -15.00 15.31
C VAL A 25 -5.89 -15.72 14.54
N PHE A 26 -5.20 -15.00 13.65
CA PHE A 26 -4.14 -15.57 12.79
C PHE A 26 -2.73 -15.07 13.12
N GLY A 27 -2.59 -14.25 14.16
CA GLY A 27 -1.35 -13.54 14.47
C GLY A 27 -0.56 -14.12 15.64
N LYS A 28 0.31 -13.28 16.20
CA LYS A 28 1.21 -13.64 17.31
C LYS A 28 0.50 -13.87 18.64
N LYS A 29 -0.62 -13.18 18.88
CA LYS A 29 -1.44 -13.29 20.09
C LYS A 29 -2.56 -14.32 19.93
N ARG A 30 -2.31 -15.39 19.17
CA ARG A 30 -3.35 -16.35 18.79
C ARG A 30 -3.91 -17.05 20.02
N GLY A 31 -5.24 -17.01 20.17
CA GLY A 31 -5.94 -17.63 21.29
C GLY A 31 -6.00 -16.76 22.56
N GLU A 32 -5.39 -15.57 22.55
CA GLU A 32 -5.55 -14.60 23.62
C GLU A 32 -6.87 -13.81 23.46
N PHE A 33 -7.50 -13.49 24.57
CA PHE A 33 -8.66 -12.61 24.60
C PHE A 33 -8.22 -11.12 24.60
N PRO A 34 -8.65 -10.32 23.61
CA PRO A 34 -8.26 -8.91 23.50
C PRO A 34 -8.88 -8.01 24.57
N GLY A 35 -9.91 -8.49 25.30
CA GLY A 35 -10.65 -7.69 26.28
C GLY A 35 -9.86 -7.33 27.54
N ASN A 36 -8.75 -8.02 27.83
CA ASN A 36 -7.84 -7.65 28.92
C ASN A 36 -7.21 -6.25 28.69
N GLU A 37 -7.10 -5.81 27.44
CA GLU A 37 -6.60 -4.48 27.06
C GLU A 37 -7.75 -3.50 26.70
N ASN A 38 -8.98 -4.00 26.51
CA ASN A 38 -10.14 -3.22 26.04
C ASN A 38 -11.43 -3.68 26.72
N LEU A 39 -11.96 -2.91 27.67
CA LEU A 39 -13.23 -3.20 28.38
C LEU A 39 -14.49 -3.29 27.49
N THR A 40 -14.41 -3.03 26.20
CA THR A 40 -15.57 -2.92 25.29
C THR A 40 -16.05 -4.26 24.71
N ILE A 41 -15.27 -5.35 24.84
CA ILE A 41 -15.64 -6.66 24.27
C ILE A 41 -15.90 -7.64 25.40
N ASP A 42 -17.09 -8.24 25.39
CA ASP A 42 -17.44 -9.37 26.24
C ASP A 42 -16.91 -10.68 25.64
N GLN A 43 -16.60 -11.66 26.50
CA GLN A 43 -16.07 -12.97 26.08
C GLN A 43 -16.98 -13.66 25.05
N GLU A 44 -18.29 -13.66 25.28
CA GLU A 44 -19.28 -14.25 24.36
C GLU A 44 -19.24 -13.59 22.97
N THR A 45 -19.13 -12.27 22.92
CA THR A 45 -19.02 -11.52 21.65
C THR A 45 -17.72 -11.88 20.92
N TRP A 46 -16.65 -12.14 21.65
CA TRP A 46 -15.37 -12.56 21.08
C TRP A 46 -15.40 -13.99 20.54
N ASP A 47 -16.02 -14.92 21.26
CA ASP A 47 -16.14 -16.30 20.83
C ASP A 47 -16.97 -16.40 19.56
N ALA A 48 -18.12 -15.70 19.51
CA ALA A 48 -18.93 -15.56 18.30
C ALA A 48 -18.15 -14.90 17.14
N PHE A 49 -17.27 -13.94 17.44
CA PHE A 49 -16.40 -13.33 16.44
C PHE A 49 -15.38 -14.34 15.89
N ILE A 50 -14.71 -15.12 16.74
CA ILE A 50 -13.78 -16.18 16.31
C ILE A 50 -14.51 -17.17 15.41
N GLU A 51 -15.67 -17.67 15.83
CA GLU A 51 -16.46 -18.62 15.06
C GLU A 51 -16.81 -18.06 13.68
N SER A 52 -17.22 -16.78 13.60
CA SER A 52 -17.48 -16.11 12.32
C SER A 52 -16.25 -16.08 11.40
N ARG A 53 -15.03 -15.97 11.95
CA ARG A 53 -13.76 -15.96 11.19
C ARG A 53 -13.26 -17.36 10.84
N MET A 54 -13.66 -18.37 11.60
CA MET A 54 -13.35 -19.77 11.33
C MET A 54 -14.38 -20.41 10.40
N SER A 55 -15.51 -19.75 10.13
CA SER A 55 -16.52 -20.20 9.17
C SER A 55 -15.91 -20.51 7.79
N GLU A 56 -16.37 -21.60 7.19
CA GLU A 56 -15.84 -22.07 5.90
C GLU A 56 -15.99 -21.01 4.79
N GLU A 57 -17.11 -20.27 4.81
CA GLU A 57 -17.34 -19.17 3.87
C GLU A 57 -16.30 -18.05 4.00
N PHE A 58 -15.94 -17.68 5.23
CA PHE A 58 -14.95 -16.65 5.47
C PHE A 58 -13.56 -17.11 5.02
N MET A 59 -13.17 -18.33 5.36
CA MET A 59 -11.90 -18.91 4.98
C MET A 59 -11.76 -19.01 3.45
N LYS A 60 -12.83 -19.42 2.74
CA LYS A 60 -12.86 -19.42 1.26
C LYS A 60 -12.65 -18.02 0.69
N LYS A 61 -13.35 -17.00 1.22
CA LYS A 61 -13.18 -15.60 0.79
C LYS A 61 -11.76 -15.09 1.05
N GLN A 62 -11.21 -15.39 2.22
CA GLN A 62 -9.86 -15.01 2.61
C GLN A 62 -8.82 -15.64 1.68
N LYS A 63 -8.90 -16.96 1.45
CA LYS A 63 -7.97 -17.69 0.58
C LYS A 63 -8.00 -17.15 -0.85
N LYS A 64 -9.20 -16.92 -1.42
CA LYS A 64 -9.35 -16.33 -2.75
C LYS A 64 -8.72 -14.94 -2.86
N ALA A 65 -8.88 -14.10 -1.84
CA ALA A 65 -8.26 -12.78 -1.80
C ALA A 65 -6.72 -12.89 -1.74
N GLN A 66 -6.19 -13.79 -0.92
CA GLN A 66 -4.74 -14.05 -0.85
C GLN A 66 -4.17 -14.56 -2.18
N GLU A 67 -4.85 -15.51 -2.83
CA GLU A 67 -4.47 -16.02 -4.15
C GLU A 67 -4.47 -14.93 -5.22
N THR A 68 -5.49 -14.07 -5.21
CA THR A 68 -5.59 -12.94 -6.15
C THR A 68 -4.44 -11.94 -5.91
N GLN A 69 -4.10 -11.70 -4.64
CA GLN A 69 -2.99 -10.83 -4.26
C GLN A 69 -1.64 -11.43 -4.65
N ALA A 70 -1.44 -12.74 -4.46
CA ALA A 70 -0.20 -13.43 -4.82
C ALA A 70 0.05 -13.43 -6.33
N LYS A 71 -1.02 -13.52 -7.14
CA LYS A 71 -0.97 -13.43 -8.61
C LYS A 71 -0.75 -12.00 -9.13
N ASN A 72 -0.67 -11.00 -8.26
CA ASN A 72 -0.44 -9.61 -8.68
C ASN A 72 1.04 -9.36 -8.99
N GLU A 73 1.44 -9.73 -10.21
CA GLU A 73 2.81 -9.61 -10.72
C GLU A 73 3.32 -8.17 -10.84
N THR A 74 2.43 -7.17 -10.90
CA THR A 74 2.81 -5.76 -11.13
C THR A 74 2.34 -4.83 -10.02
N SER A 75 2.46 -5.29 -8.76
CA SER A 75 2.08 -4.51 -7.58
C SER A 75 2.72 -3.10 -7.57
N VAL A 76 1.90 -2.09 -7.26
CA VAL A 76 2.33 -0.69 -7.15
C VAL A 76 2.54 -0.37 -5.67
N ILE A 77 3.74 0.09 -5.31
CA ILE A 77 4.06 0.49 -3.93
C ILE A 77 3.60 1.93 -3.64
N THR A 78 3.51 2.76 -4.67
CA THR A 78 3.21 4.18 -4.50
C THR A 78 1.70 4.41 -4.37
N SER A 79 1.32 4.96 -3.21
CA SER A 79 -0.01 5.52 -3.03
C SER A 79 -0.21 6.75 -3.92
N ARG A 80 -1.45 7.25 -4.01
CA ARG A 80 -1.76 8.50 -4.74
C ARG A 80 -0.89 9.68 -4.31
N GLY A 81 -0.63 9.84 -3.01
CA GLY A 81 0.31 10.84 -2.48
C GLY A 81 1.78 10.49 -2.80
N GLY A 82 2.10 9.20 -2.82
CA GLY A 82 3.41 8.69 -3.26
C GLY A 82 3.78 9.15 -4.67
N TYR A 83 2.83 9.17 -5.61
CA TYR A 83 3.06 9.70 -6.96
C TYR A 83 3.38 11.21 -6.98
N GLN A 84 2.77 11.99 -6.09
CA GLN A 84 3.09 13.42 -5.99
C GLN A 84 4.52 13.64 -5.48
N LEU A 85 4.94 12.86 -4.49
CA LEU A 85 6.32 12.89 -3.98
C LEU A 85 7.31 12.40 -5.03
N LEU A 86 6.96 11.34 -5.77
CA LEU A 86 7.80 10.79 -6.83
C LEU A 86 8.02 11.80 -7.95
N LYS A 87 6.95 12.48 -8.39
CA LYS A 87 7.03 13.55 -9.39
C LYS A 87 8.00 14.66 -8.96
N LYS A 88 7.92 15.09 -7.69
CA LYS A 88 8.83 16.10 -7.13
C LYS A 88 10.29 15.63 -7.13
N LYS A 89 10.56 14.36 -6.80
CA LYS A 89 11.92 13.80 -6.84
C LYS A 89 12.50 13.78 -8.25
N ILE A 90 11.73 13.30 -9.23
CA ILE A 90 12.19 13.23 -10.61
C ILE A 90 12.48 14.63 -11.17
N MET A 91 11.63 15.62 -10.87
CA MET A 91 11.89 17.02 -11.29
C MET A 91 13.19 17.55 -10.68
N LYS A 92 13.40 17.37 -9.37
CA LYS A 92 14.66 17.78 -8.72
C LYS A 92 15.89 17.12 -9.33
N GLU A 93 15.81 15.85 -9.68
CA GLU A 93 16.93 15.15 -10.33
C GLU A 93 17.20 15.69 -11.74
N LYS A 94 16.15 16.04 -12.50
CA LYS A 94 16.29 16.71 -13.80
C LYS A 94 16.88 18.12 -13.64
N ASP A 95 16.45 18.89 -12.64
CA ASP A 95 17.00 20.22 -12.30
C ASP A 95 18.51 20.12 -12.01
N MET A 96 18.92 19.18 -11.17
CA MET A 96 20.33 18.98 -10.80
C MET A 96 21.19 18.57 -12.01
N LYS A 97 20.67 17.69 -12.88
CA LYS A 97 21.38 17.28 -14.11
C LYS A 97 21.58 18.45 -15.06
N GLN A 98 20.57 19.30 -15.24
CA GLN A 98 20.68 20.53 -16.04
C GLN A 98 21.75 21.48 -15.47
N GLN A 99 21.79 21.66 -14.16
CA GLN A 99 22.81 22.49 -13.50
C GLN A 99 24.24 21.93 -13.65
N THR A 100 24.43 20.62 -13.59
CA THR A 100 25.76 20.00 -13.77
C THR A 100 26.23 19.97 -15.23
N SER A 101 25.32 20.13 -16.19
CA SER A 101 25.65 20.15 -17.62
C SER A 101 25.84 21.56 -18.18
N GLN A 102 25.43 22.59 -17.42
CA GLN A 102 25.69 24.00 -17.75
C GLN A 102 26.74 24.55 -16.80
N ASP A 103 28.01 24.32 -17.15
CA ASP A 103 29.05 25.27 -16.79
C ASP A 103 28.79 26.55 -17.64
N ASP A 104 28.44 27.63 -16.94
CA ASP A 104 28.30 29.03 -17.37
C ASP A 104 27.00 29.55 -18.07
N ILE A 105 26.31 30.43 -17.33
CA ILE A 105 25.56 31.66 -17.71
C ILE A 105 24.19 31.57 -18.43
N ALA A 106 23.76 30.46 -19.03
CA ALA A 106 22.42 30.43 -19.67
C ALA A 106 21.27 30.12 -18.68
N VAL A 107 20.25 30.99 -18.61
CA VAL A 107 18.97 30.73 -17.92
C VAL A 107 18.30 29.54 -18.62
N SER A 108 18.35 28.35 -18.01
CA SER A 108 17.72 27.16 -18.57
C SER A 108 16.21 27.25 -18.40
N ASP A 109 15.47 26.82 -19.42
CA ASP A 109 14.04 26.57 -19.28
C ASP A 109 13.79 25.54 -18.17
N PRO A 110 12.70 25.67 -17.39
CA PRO A 110 12.37 24.72 -16.34
C PRO A 110 12.19 23.31 -16.93
N PRO A 111 12.66 22.25 -16.25
CA PRO A 111 12.62 20.92 -16.82
C PRO A 111 11.18 20.44 -17.03
N SER A 112 10.99 19.78 -18.16
CA SER A 112 9.70 19.19 -18.54
C SER A 112 9.21 18.21 -17.47
N PRO A 113 7.92 18.28 -17.08
CA PRO A 113 7.32 17.35 -16.13
C PRO A 113 7.52 15.89 -16.55
N PRO A 114 7.68 14.95 -15.59
CA PRO A 114 7.88 13.55 -15.92
C PRO A 114 6.65 12.94 -16.57
N MET A 115 6.88 12.14 -17.61
CA MET A 115 5.82 11.48 -18.37
C MET A 115 5.17 10.35 -17.55
N ARG A 116 3.92 10.01 -17.86
CA ARG A 116 3.19 8.92 -17.17
C ARG A 116 3.96 7.59 -17.17
N GLN A 117 4.65 7.29 -18.27
CA GLN A 117 5.47 6.09 -18.38
C GLN A 117 6.65 6.13 -17.40
N GLU A 118 7.39 7.24 -17.31
CA GLU A 118 8.48 7.44 -16.34
C GLU A 118 7.97 7.24 -14.90
N LEU A 119 6.86 7.88 -14.54
CA LEU A 119 6.22 7.72 -13.23
C LEU A 119 5.84 6.26 -12.95
N TRP A 120 5.38 5.53 -13.96
CA TRP A 120 5.02 4.12 -13.84
C TRP A 120 6.24 3.21 -13.64
N LYS A 121 7.38 3.53 -14.30
CA LYS A 121 8.67 2.83 -14.10
C LYS A 121 9.19 3.06 -12.69
N PHE A 122 9.36 4.32 -12.29
CA PHE A 122 9.94 4.67 -10.99
C PHE A 122 9.05 4.28 -9.80
N ALA A 123 7.73 4.22 -9.99
CA ALA A 123 6.81 3.69 -8.98
C ALA A 123 7.06 2.21 -8.64
N ARG A 124 7.82 1.49 -9.48
CA ARG A 124 8.14 0.07 -9.35
C ARG A 124 9.62 -0.23 -9.12
N ILE A 125 10.41 0.79 -8.81
CA ILE A 125 11.82 0.67 -8.48
C ILE A 125 11.99 0.93 -6.98
N LYS A 126 12.72 0.05 -6.29
CA LYS A 126 13.08 0.23 -4.88
C LYS A 126 14.12 1.34 -4.73
N LYS A 127 14.34 1.82 -3.50
CA LYS A 127 15.35 2.86 -3.22
C LYS A 127 16.77 2.51 -3.69
N MET A 128 17.11 1.21 -3.78
CA MET A 128 18.42 0.73 -4.27
C MET A 128 18.48 0.51 -5.79
N GLY A 129 17.45 0.89 -6.56
CA GLY A 129 17.45 0.75 -8.02
C GLY A 129 16.96 -0.62 -8.54
N GLU A 130 16.69 -1.58 -7.66
CA GLU A 130 16.12 -2.88 -8.02
C GLU A 130 14.64 -2.77 -8.40
N PHE A 131 14.21 -3.48 -9.44
CA PHE A 131 12.80 -3.66 -9.76
C PHE A 131 12.10 -4.55 -8.71
N ILE A 132 10.82 -4.30 -8.48
CA ILE A 132 10.05 -5.06 -7.47
C ILE A 132 9.78 -6.49 -7.94
N THR A 133 9.49 -6.68 -9.23
CA THR A 133 9.20 -7.98 -9.82
C THR A 133 9.98 -8.15 -11.11
N GLU A 134 10.43 -9.38 -11.39
CA GLU A 134 11.09 -9.71 -12.65
C GLU A 134 10.16 -9.43 -13.85
N ALA A 135 8.85 -9.68 -13.71
CA ALA A 135 7.86 -9.30 -14.73
C ALA A 135 7.85 -7.79 -15.03
N ALA A 136 7.95 -6.93 -14.00
CA ALA A 136 8.05 -5.49 -14.22
C ALA A 136 9.38 -5.08 -14.87
N LYS A 137 10.48 -5.80 -14.59
CA LYS A 137 11.77 -5.59 -15.22
C LYS A 137 11.76 -6.02 -16.69
N GLU A 138 11.21 -7.18 -17.02
CA GLU A 138 11.06 -7.68 -18.38
C GLU A 138 10.24 -6.71 -19.24
N ILE A 139 9.08 -6.25 -18.77
CA ILE A 139 8.25 -5.26 -19.48
C ILE A 139 9.01 -3.95 -19.76
N LEU A 140 9.97 -3.58 -18.91
CA LEU A 140 10.71 -2.33 -19.00
C LEU A 140 12.02 -2.42 -19.77
N LEU A 141 12.60 -3.62 -19.88
CA LEU A 141 13.82 -3.90 -20.64
C LEU A 141 13.52 -4.41 -22.07
N ALA A 142 12.35 -5.01 -22.30
CA ALA A 142 11.93 -5.51 -23.62
C ALA A 142 11.41 -4.41 -24.57
N ARG A 143 11.57 -3.12 -24.21
CA ARG A 143 10.95 -1.99 -24.89
C ARG A 143 11.90 -0.81 -25.01
#